data_AF-W4PB39-F1
#
_entry.id   AF-W4PB39-F1
#
_cell.length_a   1.000
_cell.length_b   1.000
_cell.length_c   1.000
_cell.angle_alpha   90.00
_cell.angle_beta   90.00
_cell.angle_gamma   90.00
#
_symmetry.space_group_name_H-M   'P 1'
#
loop_
_entity.id
_entity.type
_entity.pdbx_description
1 polymer ?
#
loop_
_entity_poly.entity_id
_entity_poly.type
_entity_poly.pdbx_seq_one_letter_code
_entity_poly.pdbx_strand_id
1 'polypeptide(L)'
;MKTIHKILFSTGCIAAMLLFATGCTEKADLPEPAPILSGLEPEYFLTVNDKLTLSPKVGNRIDSIVWWIDGQRVANALTYTFDRTAQTGTYRMLVRAYNEDNITQQAFSITIEDLSFRGFVNTVIPLEISKKFEGKDPAKIVWEVMEPQTTHYRIALSETGTPLFCAIKPGLYKIKAAIDDLSDVISIRVLFSERMQTPYISKVFHYLPAPGQFVNKLPKYEDGDTQEVMNLKAEALIAGEKNELVTLGGWGGCIVFGFDHTIVNVAGKRDFRILGNAFGANANPRPDPPFGGSCEPGIIMVAYDKNKNGKPDEDEWYEIRGSGNMTAEGEPWYQIAKDKGQDVATYRDYEMTYFRPTSETPQEAGEINNPGSFTTIKEYIRWKDNQGKEGYKIKNVYHDQSYYPGWIKDDQITYKGIRIADNGISEKEDGSYYVLYAYRYGYVDNFPNLDARSAIDIDWAVDKNGNKVHLPGIDFVKVYNGVDKENGWLGEASTEVAGGQDLHMLGEDVDTIEGI
;
A
#
# COMPACT_ATOMS: atom_id res chain seq x y z
N MET A 1 -64.52 30.65 36.05
CA MET A 1 -63.76 31.71 35.36
C MET A 1 -62.61 32.11 36.29
N LYS A 2 -61.37 31.77 35.90
CA LYS A 2 -60.05 32.09 36.51
C LYS A 2 -59.87 31.98 38.04
N THR A 3 -59.12 30.96 38.45
CA THR A 3 -58.48 30.79 39.77
C THR A 3 -57.03 30.40 39.49
N ILE A 4 -56.00 31.20 39.73
CA ILE A 4 -55.43 31.73 40.98
C ILE A 4 -54.81 30.64 41.88
N HIS A 5 -53.50 30.85 42.06
CA HIS A 5 -52.49 30.11 42.80
C HIS A 5 -52.53 30.35 44.32
N LYS A 6 -51.78 29.46 45.01
CA LYS A 6 -51.19 29.49 46.37
C LYS A 6 -52.08 28.92 47.50
N ILE A 7 -51.71 27.76 48.09
CA ILE A 7 -50.64 27.52 49.10
C ILE A 7 -51.04 28.18 50.45
N LEU A 8 -51.10 27.58 51.64
CA LEU A 8 -50.45 26.41 52.28
C LEU A 8 -51.26 26.03 53.56
N PHE A 9 -50.90 24.87 54.13
CA PHE A 9 -50.89 24.42 55.54
C PHE A 9 -51.80 23.27 56.02
N SER A 10 -51.13 22.43 56.80
CA SER A 10 -51.38 21.11 57.40
C SER A 10 -52.54 21.08 58.41
N THR A 11 -53.05 19.96 58.96
CA THR A 11 -52.37 18.80 59.60
C THR A 11 -53.42 17.76 60.07
N GLY A 12 -53.08 16.46 60.11
CA GLY A 12 -53.59 15.44 61.06
C GLY A 12 -54.80 14.58 60.62
N CYS A 13 -54.61 13.28 60.29
CA CYS A 13 -54.83 12.08 61.17
C CYS A 13 -56.33 11.68 61.32
N ILE A 14 -56.86 10.46 61.13
CA ILE A 14 -56.41 9.06 61.31
C ILE A 14 -57.45 8.10 60.65
N ALA A 15 -56.98 6.95 60.13
CA ALA A 15 -57.51 5.55 60.01
C ALA A 15 -59.03 5.24 60.03
N ALA A 16 -59.58 4.14 59.49
CA ALA A 16 -59.24 3.02 58.60
C ALA A 16 -60.51 2.14 58.52
N MET A 17 -60.72 1.38 57.43
CA MET A 17 -61.22 -0.02 57.47
C MET A 17 -61.34 -0.62 56.06
N LEU A 18 -60.86 -1.85 55.93
CA LEU A 18 -60.94 -2.73 54.75
C LEU A 18 -62.35 -3.31 54.55
N LEU A 19 -62.69 -3.65 53.30
CA LEU A 19 -63.36 -4.90 52.95
C LEU A 19 -63.20 -5.23 51.45
N PHE A 20 -62.77 -6.47 51.19
CA PHE A 20 -62.57 -7.08 49.87
C PHE A 20 -63.89 -7.56 49.26
N ALA A 21 -64.07 -7.40 47.95
CA ALA A 21 -64.88 -8.29 47.12
C ALA A 21 -64.24 -8.41 45.73
N THR A 22 -63.96 -9.65 45.36
CA THR A 22 -63.20 -10.13 44.21
C THR A 22 -63.97 -9.98 42.90
N GLY A 23 -63.46 -9.15 41.99
CA GLY A 23 -63.76 -9.24 40.56
C GLY A 23 -62.54 -9.80 39.84
N CYS A 24 -62.70 -10.88 39.08
CA CYS A 24 -61.67 -11.40 38.19
C CYS A 24 -61.24 -10.30 37.22
N THR A 25 -60.06 -9.72 37.45
CA THR A 25 -59.30 -9.09 36.38
C THR A 25 -58.63 -10.22 35.63
N GLU A 26 -59.05 -10.50 34.39
CA GLU A 26 -58.12 -11.06 33.40
C GLU A 26 -56.86 -10.20 33.48
N LYS A 27 -55.73 -10.79 33.86
CA LYS A 27 -54.45 -10.17 33.56
C LYS A 27 -54.42 -10.11 32.04
N ALA A 28 -54.58 -8.92 31.48
CA ALA A 28 -54.19 -8.69 30.10
C ALA A 28 -52.69 -9.04 30.05
N ASP A 29 -52.36 -10.19 29.47
CA ASP A 29 -50.98 -10.53 29.19
C ASP A 29 -50.41 -9.37 28.37
N LEU A 30 -49.28 -8.82 28.85
CA LEU A 30 -48.61 -7.76 28.13
C LEU A 30 -48.19 -8.33 26.78
N PRO A 31 -48.49 -7.65 25.66
CA PRO A 31 -48.20 -8.18 24.33
C PRO A 31 -46.72 -8.52 24.24
N GLU A 32 -46.41 -9.72 23.76
CA GLU A 32 -45.02 -10.13 23.64
C GLU A 32 -44.28 -9.24 22.63
N PRO A 33 -43.00 -8.90 22.85
CA PRO A 33 -42.23 -8.15 21.88
C PRO A 33 -42.01 -9.00 20.62
N ALA A 34 -41.98 -8.37 19.44
CA ALA A 34 -41.75 -9.08 18.18
C ALA A 34 -40.43 -9.89 18.19
N PRO A 35 -40.38 -11.06 17.53
CA PRO A 35 -39.16 -11.86 17.42
C PRO A 35 -37.96 -11.07 16.89
N ILE A 36 -36.77 -11.28 17.45
CA ILE A 36 -35.52 -10.67 17.02
C ILE A 36 -34.65 -11.74 16.37
N LEU A 37 -34.40 -11.59 15.07
CA LEU A 37 -33.50 -12.45 14.29
C LEU A 37 -32.24 -11.68 13.89
N SER A 38 -31.08 -12.35 13.94
CA SER A 38 -29.80 -11.82 13.46
C SER A 38 -28.86 -12.96 13.04
N GLY A 39 -27.68 -12.65 12.52
CA GLY A 39 -26.66 -13.67 12.17
C GLY A 39 -26.89 -14.39 10.83
N LEU A 40 -27.77 -13.86 9.97
CA LEU A 40 -27.86 -14.24 8.57
C LEU A 40 -27.37 -13.08 7.70
N GLU A 41 -26.56 -13.41 6.71
CA GLU A 41 -26.05 -12.47 5.71
C GLU A 41 -27.13 -12.16 4.67
N PRO A 42 -27.10 -10.96 4.04
CA PRO A 42 -28.05 -10.61 2.99
C PRO A 42 -27.89 -11.46 1.73
N GLU A 43 -26.69 -12.01 1.48
CA GLU A 43 -26.38 -12.83 0.31
C GLU A 43 -25.41 -13.95 0.67
N TYR A 44 -25.62 -15.12 0.06
CA TYR A 44 -24.71 -16.26 0.11
C TYR A 44 -24.40 -16.75 -1.31
N PHE A 45 -23.19 -17.23 -1.52
CA PHE A 45 -22.73 -17.80 -2.78
C PHE A 45 -22.18 -19.20 -2.54
N LEU A 46 -22.68 -20.17 -3.31
CA LEU A 46 -22.33 -21.59 -3.24
C LEU A 46 -21.83 -22.06 -4.60
N THR A 47 -20.91 -23.02 -4.61
CA THR A 47 -20.54 -23.76 -5.82
C THR A 47 -21.42 -25.00 -5.98
N VAL A 48 -21.38 -25.60 -7.17
CA VAL A 48 -22.11 -26.85 -7.43
C VAL A 48 -21.65 -27.92 -6.42
N ASN A 49 -22.60 -28.57 -5.75
CA ASN A 49 -22.44 -29.56 -4.68
C ASN A 49 -22.19 -29.01 -3.25
N ASP A 50 -22.06 -27.70 -3.04
CA ASP A 50 -21.91 -27.10 -1.70
C ASP A 50 -23.22 -27.05 -0.91
N LYS A 51 -23.19 -27.53 0.35
CA LYS A 51 -24.31 -27.38 1.29
C LYS A 51 -24.06 -26.23 2.25
N LEU A 52 -25.12 -25.50 2.60
CA LEU A 52 -25.04 -24.40 3.57
C LEU A 52 -26.04 -24.62 4.70
N THR A 53 -25.55 -24.69 5.94
CA THR A 53 -26.41 -24.74 7.13
C THR A 53 -26.60 -23.33 7.68
N LEU A 54 -27.84 -22.89 7.69
CA LEU A 54 -28.29 -21.59 8.18
C LEU A 54 -28.82 -21.74 9.60
N SER A 55 -28.41 -20.85 10.49
CA SER A 55 -28.83 -20.83 11.89
C SER A 55 -28.86 -19.38 12.40
N PRO A 56 -30.02 -18.69 12.35
CA PRO A 56 -30.13 -17.33 12.87
C PRO A 56 -29.96 -17.34 14.39
N LYS A 57 -29.41 -16.25 14.92
CA LYS A 57 -29.44 -15.93 16.35
C LYS A 57 -30.82 -15.38 16.71
N VAL A 58 -31.43 -15.98 17.72
CA VAL A 58 -32.75 -15.62 18.23
C VAL A 58 -32.58 -14.81 19.52
N GLY A 59 -33.00 -13.54 19.52
CA GLY A 59 -32.76 -12.61 20.62
C GLY A 59 -33.78 -12.66 21.75
N ASN A 60 -34.96 -13.23 21.51
CA ASN A 60 -36.08 -13.36 22.45
C ASN A 60 -36.93 -14.60 22.11
N ARG A 61 -37.91 -14.94 22.95
CA ARG A 61 -38.78 -16.11 22.76
C ARG A 61 -39.43 -16.10 21.37
N ILE A 62 -39.44 -17.28 20.74
CA ILE A 62 -40.21 -17.58 19.54
C ILE A 62 -40.97 -18.89 19.76
N ASP A 63 -42.13 -19.01 19.14
CA ASP A 63 -42.96 -20.22 19.13
C ASP A 63 -42.65 -21.11 17.93
N SER A 64 -42.34 -20.50 16.79
CA SER A 64 -41.94 -21.23 15.59
C SER A 64 -41.09 -20.38 14.65
N ILE A 65 -40.38 -21.06 13.75
CA ILE A 65 -39.57 -20.42 12.71
C ILE A 65 -39.63 -21.22 11.43
N VAL A 66 -39.95 -20.55 10.33
CA VAL A 66 -40.29 -21.17 9.06
C VAL A 66 -39.43 -20.62 7.94
N TRP A 67 -38.90 -21.52 7.13
CA TRP A 67 -38.04 -21.20 5.99
C TRP A 67 -38.81 -21.32 4.67
N TRP A 68 -38.54 -20.39 3.77
CA TRP A 68 -39.11 -20.34 2.43
C TRP A 68 -38.03 -20.14 1.37
N ILE A 69 -38.22 -20.81 0.23
CA ILE A 69 -37.39 -20.66 -0.98
C ILE A 69 -38.32 -20.37 -2.14
N ASP A 70 -38.11 -19.25 -2.83
CA ASP A 70 -38.89 -18.83 -4.00
C ASP A 70 -40.41 -18.89 -3.77
N GLY A 71 -40.83 -18.49 -2.56
CA GLY A 71 -42.23 -18.47 -2.16
C GLY A 71 -42.82 -19.83 -1.74
N GLN A 72 -42.02 -20.90 -1.68
CA GLN A 72 -42.42 -22.20 -1.16
C GLN A 72 -41.85 -22.47 0.23
N ARG A 73 -42.69 -22.94 1.17
CA ARG A 73 -42.25 -23.33 2.52
C ARG A 73 -41.42 -24.61 2.44
N VAL A 74 -40.22 -24.59 3.02
CA VAL A 74 -39.28 -25.72 2.95
C VAL A 74 -38.93 -26.36 4.30
N ALA A 75 -39.03 -25.62 5.41
CA ALA A 75 -38.72 -26.16 6.74
C ALA A 75 -39.43 -25.39 7.87
N ASN A 76 -39.50 -26.03 9.04
CA ASN A 76 -39.98 -25.45 10.29
C ASN A 76 -39.08 -25.92 11.44
N ALA A 77 -37.87 -25.38 11.49
CA ALA A 77 -36.84 -25.72 12.46
C ALA A 77 -35.89 -24.52 12.61
N LEU A 78 -35.25 -24.39 13.78
CA LEU A 78 -34.33 -23.28 14.03
C LEU A 78 -33.18 -23.23 13.01
N THR A 79 -32.71 -24.40 12.59
CA THR A 79 -31.68 -24.53 11.57
C THR A 79 -32.26 -25.05 10.27
N TYR A 80 -31.67 -24.65 9.14
CA TYR A 80 -32.02 -25.14 7.82
C TYR A 80 -30.77 -25.39 6.99
N THR A 81 -30.61 -26.61 6.45
CA THR A 81 -29.56 -26.91 5.49
C THR A 81 -30.10 -26.75 4.07
N PHE A 82 -29.56 -25.78 3.36
CA PHE A 82 -29.81 -25.59 1.94
C PHE A 82 -28.98 -26.62 1.14
N ASP A 83 -29.67 -27.47 0.37
CA ASP A 83 -29.10 -28.64 -0.34
C ASP A 83 -29.55 -28.71 -1.81
N ARG A 84 -29.80 -27.56 -2.47
CA ARG A 84 -30.14 -27.50 -3.91
C ARG A 84 -28.89 -27.45 -4.81
N THR A 85 -27.83 -28.08 -4.33
CA THR A 85 -26.44 -27.82 -4.69
C THR A 85 -26.10 -28.12 -6.15
N ALA A 86 -26.93 -28.89 -6.86
CA ALA A 86 -26.72 -29.25 -8.28
C ALA A 86 -27.40 -28.31 -9.30
N GLN A 87 -28.20 -27.33 -8.86
CA GLN A 87 -28.98 -26.46 -9.75
C GLN A 87 -28.49 -25.02 -9.65
N THR A 88 -27.75 -24.56 -10.65
CA THR A 88 -27.27 -23.17 -10.70
C THR A 88 -28.44 -22.19 -10.76
N GLY A 89 -28.23 -21.00 -10.19
CA GLY A 89 -29.24 -19.94 -10.13
C GLY A 89 -29.31 -19.23 -8.78
N THR A 90 -30.07 -18.14 -8.74
CA THR A 90 -30.31 -17.36 -7.52
C THR A 90 -31.67 -17.74 -6.92
N TYR A 91 -31.64 -18.14 -5.66
CA TYR A 91 -32.79 -18.52 -4.86
C TYR A 91 -33.12 -17.42 -3.87
N ARG A 92 -34.39 -16.99 -3.84
CA ARG A 92 -34.87 -16.00 -2.87
C ARG A 92 -35.26 -16.70 -1.59
N MET A 93 -34.56 -16.37 -0.51
CA MET A 93 -34.78 -16.94 0.80
C MET A 93 -35.59 -15.99 1.68
N LEU A 94 -36.47 -16.57 2.49
CA LEU A 94 -37.20 -15.83 3.53
C LEU A 94 -37.30 -16.72 4.78
N VAL A 95 -36.85 -16.19 5.92
CA VAL A 95 -37.09 -16.81 7.23
C VAL A 95 -38.12 -15.96 7.98
N ARG A 96 -39.11 -16.63 8.59
CA ARG A 96 -40.13 -15.99 9.41
C ARG A 96 -40.12 -16.60 10.80
N ALA A 97 -40.00 -15.78 11.83
CA ALA A 97 -40.17 -16.18 13.21
C ALA A 97 -41.48 -15.64 13.76
N TYR A 98 -42.12 -16.43 14.61
CA TYR A 98 -43.45 -16.19 15.14
C TYR A 98 -43.40 -16.26 16.67
N ASN A 99 -44.14 -15.37 17.32
CA ASN A 99 -44.65 -15.59 18.67
C ASN A 99 -46.17 -15.33 18.68
N GLU A 100 -46.79 -15.35 19.86
CA GLU A 100 -48.24 -15.31 20.03
C GLU A 100 -48.92 -14.19 19.23
N ASP A 101 -48.31 -13.00 19.20
CA ASP A 101 -48.91 -11.80 18.60
C ASP A 101 -48.15 -11.25 17.38
N ASN A 102 -46.92 -11.69 17.10
CA ASN A 102 -46.06 -11.03 16.11
C ASN A 102 -45.37 -11.97 15.13
N ILE A 103 -44.98 -11.38 14.00
CA ILE A 103 -44.18 -12.01 12.95
C ILE A 103 -43.01 -11.10 12.61
N THR A 104 -41.80 -11.63 12.67
CA THR A 104 -40.61 -10.99 12.10
C THR A 104 -40.13 -11.81 10.92
N GLN A 105 -39.69 -11.13 9.86
CA GLN A 105 -39.16 -11.79 8.67
C GLN A 105 -37.82 -11.19 8.24
N GLN A 106 -36.93 -12.04 7.73
CA GLN A 106 -35.67 -11.64 7.13
C GLN A 106 -35.55 -12.29 5.74
N ALA A 107 -35.26 -11.49 4.73
CA ALA A 107 -35.04 -11.93 3.36
C ALA A 107 -33.56 -11.84 3.00
N PHE A 108 -33.09 -12.79 2.19
CA PHE A 108 -31.72 -12.86 1.69
C PHE A 108 -31.71 -13.72 0.42
N SER A 109 -30.58 -13.81 -0.28
CA SER A 109 -30.44 -14.69 -1.45
C SER A 109 -29.33 -15.71 -1.30
N ILE A 110 -29.51 -16.87 -1.93
CA ILE A 110 -28.43 -17.85 -2.14
C ILE A 110 -28.25 -18.02 -3.65
N THR A 111 -27.06 -17.77 -4.17
CA THR A 111 -26.73 -18.01 -5.57
C THR A 111 -25.82 -19.23 -5.69
N ILE A 112 -26.22 -20.21 -6.51
CA ILE A 112 -25.40 -21.37 -6.86
C ILE A 112 -24.78 -21.14 -8.24
N GLU A 113 -23.47 -21.23 -8.33
CA GLU A 113 -22.71 -20.98 -9.56
C GLU A 113 -21.79 -22.15 -9.88
N ASP A 114 -21.57 -22.40 -11.16
CA ASP A 114 -20.51 -23.33 -11.62
C ASP A 114 -19.20 -22.53 -11.74
N LEU A 115 -18.47 -22.48 -10.62
CA LEU A 115 -17.22 -21.73 -10.48
C LEU A 115 -16.04 -22.66 -10.40
N SER A 116 -14.94 -22.25 -11.03
CA SER A 116 -13.63 -22.85 -10.84
C SER A 116 -12.95 -22.29 -9.60
N PHE A 117 -13.09 -20.98 -9.35
CA PHE A 117 -12.43 -20.28 -8.25
C PHE A 117 -13.30 -19.18 -7.63
N ARG A 118 -12.97 -18.81 -6.40
CA ARG A 118 -13.52 -17.65 -5.69
C ARG A 118 -12.37 -16.90 -5.00
N GLY A 119 -12.46 -15.58 -4.99
CA GLY A 119 -11.53 -14.73 -4.27
C GLY A 119 -12.05 -13.31 -4.09
N PHE A 120 -11.15 -12.41 -3.73
CA PHE A 120 -11.47 -11.02 -3.41
C PHE A 120 -10.70 -10.07 -4.34
N VAL A 121 -11.21 -8.85 -4.47
CA VAL A 121 -10.46 -7.78 -5.14
C VAL A 121 -9.11 -7.54 -4.47
N ASN A 122 -8.13 -7.06 -5.24
CA ASN A 122 -6.79 -6.68 -4.75
C ASN A 122 -6.10 -7.82 -3.99
N THR A 123 -6.30 -9.05 -4.47
CA THR A 123 -5.72 -10.27 -3.90
C THR A 123 -5.28 -11.19 -5.03
N VAL A 124 -4.06 -11.71 -4.93
CA VAL A 124 -3.53 -12.68 -5.90
C VAL A 124 -4.21 -14.05 -5.72
N ILE A 125 -4.88 -14.53 -6.77
CA ILE A 125 -5.56 -15.82 -6.85
C ILE A 125 -4.75 -16.76 -7.75
N PRO A 126 -4.07 -17.77 -7.19
CA PRO A 126 -3.42 -18.81 -7.99
C PRO A 126 -4.47 -19.66 -8.70
N LEU A 127 -4.27 -19.91 -9.98
CA LEU A 127 -5.17 -20.69 -10.82
C LEU A 127 -4.61 -22.09 -11.03
N GLU A 128 -5.45 -23.10 -10.84
CA GLU A 128 -5.12 -24.47 -11.24
C GLU A 128 -5.24 -24.61 -12.75
N ILE A 129 -4.18 -25.10 -13.38
CA ILE A 129 -4.19 -25.42 -14.80
C ILE A 129 -4.95 -26.74 -15.01
N SER A 130 -5.93 -26.72 -15.91
CA SER A 130 -6.68 -27.90 -16.29
C SER A 130 -5.78 -29.04 -16.77
N LYS A 131 -6.09 -30.28 -16.38
CA LYS A 131 -5.38 -31.49 -16.85
C LYS A 131 -5.37 -31.62 -18.38
N LYS A 132 -6.27 -30.92 -19.10
CA LYS A 132 -6.26 -30.84 -20.57
C LYS A 132 -4.93 -30.29 -21.12
N PHE A 133 -4.21 -29.49 -20.34
CA PHE A 133 -2.93 -28.91 -20.72
C PHE A 133 -1.73 -29.70 -20.18
N GLU A 134 -1.92 -30.93 -19.68
CA GLU A 134 -0.82 -31.77 -19.19
C GLU A 134 0.25 -31.97 -20.28
N GLY A 135 1.52 -31.73 -19.92
CA GLY A 135 2.65 -31.80 -20.85
C GLY A 135 2.83 -30.57 -21.76
N LYS A 136 1.96 -29.55 -21.66
CA LYS A 136 2.16 -28.26 -22.33
C LYS A 136 3.03 -27.35 -21.47
N ASP A 137 3.73 -26.43 -22.13
CA ASP A 137 4.50 -25.37 -21.48
C ASP A 137 3.55 -24.27 -20.99
N PRO A 138 3.43 -24.03 -19.66
CA PRO A 138 2.53 -23.01 -19.12
C PRO A 138 2.81 -21.61 -19.66
N ALA A 139 4.07 -21.30 -19.99
CA ALA A 139 4.47 -20.00 -20.53
C ALA A 139 3.92 -19.71 -21.93
N LYS A 140 3.44 -20.76 -22.63
CA LYS A 140 2.85 -20.65 -23.97
C LYS A 140 1.32 -20.64 -23.94
N ILE A 141 0.69 -20.83 -22.78
CA ILE A 141 -0.76 -20.75 -22.64
C ILE A 141 -1.15 -19.27 -22.64
N VAL A 142 -2.00 -18.90 -23.60
CA VAL A 142 -2.59 -17.57 -23.67
C VAL A 142 -3.81 -17.52 -22.77
N TRP A 143 -3.85 -16.52 -21.89
CA TRP A 143 -4.94 -16.28 -20.95
C TRP A 143 -5.70 -15.01 -21.34
N GLU A 144 -7.01 -15.12 -21.57
CA GLU A 144 -7.86 -14.02 -22.02
C GLU A 144 -9.11 -13.94 -21.15
N VAL A 145 -9.39 -12.76 -20.58
CA VAL A 145 -10.67 -12.51 -19.89
C VAL A 145 -11.74 -12.23 -20.94
N MET A 146 -12.70 -13.14 -21.06
CA MET A 146 -13.83 -13.02 -21.99
C MET A 146 -14.95 -12.15 -21.42
N GLU A 147 -15.20 -12.25 -20.13
CA GLU A 147 -16.21 -11.50 -19.41
C GLU A 147 -15.69 -11.19 -18.00
N PRO A 148 -15.92 -9.97 -17.45
CA PRO A 148 -16.42 -8.80 -18.16
C PRO A 148 -15.36 -8.23 -19.12
N GLN A 149 -15.79 -7.45 -20.11
CA GLN A 149 -14.88 -6.70 -20.98
C GLN A 149 -14.28 -5.52 -20.19
N THR A 150 -13.08 -5.72 -19.64
CA THR A 150 -12.40 -4.77 -18.75
C THR A 150 -10.90 -4.93 -18.84
N THR A 151 -10.13 -3.90 -18.54
CA THR A 151 -8.66 -3.95 -18.39
C THR A 151 -8.21 -3.97 -16.94
N HIS A 152 -9.15 -3.86 -15.99
CA HIS A 152 -8.93 -3.72 -14.55
C HIS A 152 -8.51 -5.03 -13.84
N TYR A 153 -7.62 -5.80 -14.46
CA TYR A 153 -7.12 -7.08 -13.97
C TYR A 153 -5.70 -7.34 -14.45
N ARG A 154 -5.04 -8.35 -13.85
CA ARG A 154 -3.81 -8.94 -14.35
C ARG A 154 -3.89 -10.46 -14.33
N ILE A 155 -3.28 -11.09 -15.33
CA ILE A 155 -2.86 -12.49 -15.29
C ILE A 155 -1.36 -12.50 -15.50
N ALA A 156 -0.63 -13.05 -14.53
CA ALA A 156 0.82 -13.23 -14.57
C ALA A 156 1.16 -14.70 -14.34
N LEU A 157 2.42 -15.09 -14.60
CA LEU A 157 2.91 -16.42 -14.25
C LEU A 157 3.88 -16.31 -13.07
N SER A 158 3.74 -17.20 -12.09
CA SER A 158 4.78 -17.40 -11.07
C SER A 158 6.06 -17.96 -11.71
N GLU A 159 7.16 -17.94 -10.97
CA GLU A 159 8.42 -18.57 -11.36
C GLU A 159 8.28 -20.08 -11.64
N THR A 160 7.29 -20.73 -11.02
CA THR A 160 6.96 -22.15 -11.24
C THR A 160 5.98 -22.38 -12.38
N GLY A 161 5.56 -21.33 -13.11
CA GLY A 161 4.61 -21.40 -14.21
C GLY A 161 3.14 -21.47 -13.78
N THR A 162 2.82 -21.20 -12.50
CA THR A 162 1.43 -21.14 -12.02
C THR A 162 0.81 -19.81 -12.44
N PRO A 163 -0.34 -19.80 -13.15
CA PRO A 163 -1.05 -18.57 -13.46
C PRO A 163 -1.61 -17.91 -12.20
N LEU A 164 -1.40 -16.61 -12.09
CA LEU A 164 -1.79 -15.76 -10.98
C LEU A 164 -2.75 -14.69 -11.50
N PHE A 165 -3.99 -14.70 -11.04
CA PHE A 165 -5.01 -13.73 -11.42
C PHE A 165 -5.25 -12.73 -10.28
N CYS A 166 -5.36 -11.44 -10.62
CA CYS A 166 -5.71 -10.39 -9.68
C CYS A 166 -6.63 -9.37 -10.38
N ALA A 167 -7.58 -8.79 -9.65
CA ALA A 167 -8.52 -7.81 -10.19
C ALA A 167 -8.91 -6.74 -9.17
N ILE A 168 -9.13 -5.51 -9.63
CA ILE A 168 -9.52 -4.38 -8.75
C ILE A 168 -11.05 -4.21 -8.64
N LYS A 169 -11.84 -4.92 -9.46
CA LYS A 169 -13.31 -4.84 -9.46
C LYS A 169 -13.95 -6.20 -9.18
N PRO A 170 -14.97 -6.27 -8.31
CA PRO A 170 -15.73 -7.50 -8.11
C PRO A 170 -16.51 -7.84 -9.38
N GLY A 171 -16.76 -9.12 -9.62
CA GLY A 171 -17.39 -9.56 -10.85
C GLY A 171 -17.25 -11.06 -11.11
N LEU A 172 -17.90 -11.52 -12.17
CA LEU A 172 -17.73 -12.89 -12.70
C LEU A 172 -16.71 -12.80 -13.81
N TYR A 173 -15.53 -13.37 -13.59
CA TYR A 173 -14.49 -13.42 -14.60
C TYR A 173 -14.53 -14.77 -15.30
N LYS A 174 -14.87 -14.80 -16.59
CA LYS A 174 -14.68 -15.98 -17.43
C LYS A 174 -13.37 -15.82 -18.17
N ILE A 175 -12.43 -16.72 -17.91
CA ILE A 175 -11.08 -16.64 -18.44
C ILE A 175 -10.85 -17.86 -19.33
N LYS A 176 -10.50 -17.61 -20.58
CA LYS A 176 -10.10 -18.63 -21.53
C LYS A 176 -8.60 -18.85 -21.45
N ALA A 177 -8.20 -20.09 -21.21
CA ALA A 177 -6.85 -20.58 -21.41
C ALA A 177 -6.78 -21.26 -22.78
N ALA A 178 -5.78 -20.95 -23.60
CA ALA A 178 -5.62 -21.57 -24.92
C ALA A 178 -4.16 -21.81 -25.30
N ILE A 179 -3.88 -22.95 -25.93
CA ILE A 179 -2.60 -23.26 -26.57
C ILE A 179 -2.84 -24.22 -27.74
N ASP A 180 -2.29 -23.91 -28.91
CA ASP A 180 -2.59 -24.63 -30.15
C ASP A 180 -4.12 -24.70 -30.38
N ASP A 181 -4.66 -25.91 -30.58
CA ASP A 181 -6.11 -26.17 -30.73
C ASP A 181 -6.82 -26.48 -29.39
N LEU A 182 -6.09 -26.51 -28.27
CA LEU A 182 -6.65 -26.80 -26.95
C LEU A 182 -7.13 -25.50 -26.29
N SER A 183 -8.33 -25.55 -25.70
CA SER A 183 -8.81 -24.48 -24.85
C SER A 183 -9.62 -25.00 -23.68
N ASP A 184 -9.60 -24.24 -22.59
CA ASP A 184 -10.49 -24.41 -21.45
C ASP A 184 -10.97 -23.05 -20.96
N VAL A 185 -12.13 -23.03 -20.31
CA VAL A 185 -12.67 -21.80 -19.71
C VAL A 185 -12.85 -22.04 -18.23
N ILE A 186 -12.29 -21.14 -17.43
CA ILE A 186 -12.47 -21.10 -15.99
C ILE A 186 -13.35 -19.91 -15.61
N SER A 187 -14.14 -20.08 -14.55
CA SER A 187 -15.00 -19.04 -14.00
C SER A 187 -14.53 -18.66 -12.60
N ILE A 188 -14.27 -17.37 -12.38
CA ILE A 188 -13.79 -16.82 -11.11
C ILE A 188 -14.80 -15.81 -10.57
N ARG A 189 -15.28 -16.04 -9.35
CA ARG A 189 -16.07 -15.06 -8.60
C ARG A 189 -15.14 -14.18 -7.77
N VAL A 190 -15.00 -12.92 -8.17
CA VAL A 190 -14.28 -11.90 -7.39
C VAL A 190 -15.28 -11.11 -6.57
N LEU A 191 -15.08 -11.06 -5.27
CA LEU A 191 -15.92 -10.34 -4.31
C LEU A 191 -15.23 -9.10 -3.76
N PHE A 192 -16.00 -8.23 -3.12
CA PHE A 192 -15.42 -7.17 -2.29
C PHE A 192 -14.60 -7.76 -1.14
N SER A 193 -13.48 -7.10 -0.81
CA SER A 193 -12.63 -7.52 0.30
C SER A 193 -13.41 -7.62 1.62
N GLU A 194 -13.05 -8.60 2.45
CA GLU A 194 -13.64 -8.79 3.79
C GLU A 194 -13.20 -7.69 4.77
N ARG A 195 -12.09 -7.00 4.46
CA ARG A 195 -11.56 -5.89 5.25
C ARG A 195 -11.63 -4.62 4.42
N MET A 196 -11.89 -3.51 5.10
CA MET A 196 -11.78 -2.20 4.48
C MET A 196 -10.32 -1.97 4.12
N GLN A 197 -10.08 -1.78 2.82
CA GLN A 197 -8.78 -1.44 2.25
C GLN A 197 -8.67 0.08 2.14
N THR A 198 -7.45 0.59 2.26
CA THR A 198 -7.14 2.01 2.08
C THR A 198 -6.15 2.17 0.94
N PRO A 199 -6.19 3.29 0.18
CA PRO A 199 -5.26 3.49 -0.92
C PRO A 199 -3.83 3.84 -0.46
N TYR A 200 -3.52 3.76 0.83
CA TYR A 200 -2.32 4.34 1.40
C TYR A 200 -1.39 3.30 2.02
N ILE A 201 -0.15 3.69 2.31
CA ILE A 201 0.79 2.87 3.08
C ILE A 201 0.13 2.43 4.38
N SER A 202 0.17 1.14 4.66
CA SER A 202 -0.41 0.54 5.87
C SER A 202 0.61 0.35 6.99
N LYS A 203 1.87 0.07 6.64
CA LYS A 203 2.91 -0.33 7.60
C LYS A 203 4.33 -0.05 7.10
N VAL A 204 5.21 0.37 8.01
CA VAL A 204 6.68 0.42 7.77
C VAL A 204 7.34 -0.77 8.44
N PHE A 205 8.05 -1.58 7.65
CA PHE A 205 8.76 -2.77 8.12
C PHE A 205 10.20 -2.47 8.51
N HIS A 206 10.84 -1.52 7.83
CA HIS A 206 12.24 -1.19 8.06
C HIS A 206 12.51 0.26 7.64
N TYR A 207 13.26 1.00 8.46
CA TYR A 207 13.75 2.33 8.16
C TYR A 207 15.21 2.45 8.63
N LEU A 208 16.12 2.65 7.68
CA LEU A 208 17.54 2.79 7.95
C LEU A 208 18.15 3.83 6.99
N PRO A 209 18.16 5.12 7.37
CA PRO A 209 18.76 6.16 6.56
C PRO A 209 20.29 6.03 6.59
N ALA A 210 20.95 6.43 5.51
CA ALA A 210 22.39 6.61 5.49
C ALA A 210 22.73 7.97 6.12
N PRO A 211 24.00 8.23 6.48
CA PRO A 211 24.34 9.49 7.12
C PRO A 211 23.93 10.71 6.28
N GLY A 212 23.35 11.72 6.93
CA GLY A 212 22.83 12.93 6.28
C GLY A 212 22.38 14.01 7.26
N GLN A 213 22.22 15.23 6.76
CA GLN A 213 21.97 16.44 7.56
C GLN A 213 20.59 16.47 8.24
N PHE A 214 19.63 15.65 7.79
CA PHE A 214 18.32 15.50 8.43
C PHE A 214 18.16 14.21 9.24
N VAL A 215 19.16 13.33 9.21
CA VAL A 215 19.17 12.13 10.05
C VAL A 215 19.10 12.54 11.52
N ASN A 216 18.36 11.75 12.31
CA ASN A 216 17.99 12.02 13.70
C ASN A 216 17.02 13.20 13.90
N LYS A 217 16.56 13.87 12.83
CA LYS A 217 15.50 14.91 12.87
C LYS A 217 14.21 14.46 12.21
N LEU A 218 14.28 13.73 11.10
CA LEU A 218 13.12 13.34 10.29
C LEU A 218 13.16 11.83 9.95
N PRO A 219 12.64 10.94 10.82
CA PRO A 219 12.03 11.20 12.12
C PRO A 219 13.05 11.53 13.22
N LYS A 220 12.57 12.21 14.27
CA LYS A 220 13.39 12.61 15.42
C LYS A 220 13.83 11.38 16.22
N TYR A 221 15.14 11.21 16.35
CA TYR A 221 15.75 10.28 17.29
C TYR A 221 15.78 10.87 18.71
N GLU A 222 15.51 10.03 19.69
CA GLU A 222 15.64 10.31 21.11
C GLU A 222 16.52 9.26 21.75
N ASP A 223 17.33 9.66 22.73
CA ASP A 223 18.26 8.76 23.41
C ASP A 223 17.54 7.52 23.94
N GLY A 224 17.95 6.35 23.45
CA GLY A 224 17.36 5.06 23.80
C GLY A 224 16.36 4.51 22.78
N ASP A 225 15.99 5.25 21.73
CA ASP A 225 15.20 4.70 20.62
C ASP A 225 15.93 3.50 19.97
N THR A 226 15.17 2.45 19.68
CA THR A 226 15.65 1.25 18.98
C THR A 226 15.26 1.28 17.51
N GLN A 227 15.75 0.31 16.73
CA GLN A 227 15.35 0.13 15.33
C GLN A 227 13.82 0.01 15.18
N GLU A 228 13.17 -0.75 16.06
CA GLU A 228 11.72 -0.92 16.06
C GLU A 228 10.99 0.40 16.35
N VAL A 229 11.51 1.20 17.29
CA VAL A 229 10.93 2.52 17.60
C VAL A 229 11.10 3.47 16.41
N MET A 230 12.25 3.47 15.76
CA MET A 230 12.48 4.30 14.58
C MET A 230 11.62 3.90 13.38
N ASN A 231 11.36 2.59 13.19
CA ASN A 231 10.38 2.12 12.21
C ASN A 231 8.97 2.65 12.53
N LEU A 232 8.54 2.57 13.79
CA LEU A 232 7.23 3.09 14.21
C LEU A 232 7.11 4.61 14.07
N LYS A 233 8.20 5.35 14.35
CA LYS A 233 8.23 6.80 14.13
C LYS A 233 8.13 7.14 12.65
N ALA A 234 8.83 6.41 11.77
CA ALA A 234 8.69 6.58 10.33
C ALA A 234 7.26 6.24 9.86
N GLU A 235 6.68 5.12 10.32
CA GLU A 235 5.29 4.75 10.05
C GLU A 235 4.31 5.85 10.47
N ALA A 236 4.53 6.44 11.64
CA ALA A 236 3.70 7.51 12.16
C ALA A 236 3.74 8.79 11.31
N LEU A 237 4.71 8.96 10.41
CA LEU A 237 4.79 10.12 9.51
C LEU A 237 4.18 9.84 8.14
N ILE A 238 4.29 8.61 7.63
CA ILE A 238 3.98 8.31 6.20
C ILE A 238 2.82 7.33 5.98
N ALA A 239 2.34 6.63 7.02
CA ALA A 239 1.24 5.67 6.87
C ALA A 239 -0.14 6.35 6.93
N GLY A 240 -1.10 5.79 6.18
CA GLY A 240 -2.44 6.35 6.01
C GLY A 240 -2.45 7.62 5.14
N GLU A 241 -3.43 8.49 5.36
CA GLU A 241 -3.59 9.78 4.64
C GLU A 241 -2.51 10.83 4.96
N LYS A 242 -1.45 10.45 5.66
CA LYS A 242 -0.39 11.37 6.08
C LYS A 242 0.49 11.73 4.89
N ASN A 243 1.09 12.91 5.00
CA ASN A 243 2.01 13.45 4.00
C ASN A 243 3.15 14.21 4.69
N GLU A 244 3.67 13.64 5.79
CA GLU A 244 4.85 14.14 6.49
C GLU A 244 6.10 13.42 5.98
N LEU A 245 7.29 13.99 6.19
CA LEU A 245 8.52 13.52 5.55
C LEU A 245 9.39 12.64 6.46
N VAL A 246 9.98 11.61 5.85
CA VAL A 246 11.15 10.90 6.38
C VAL A 246 12.32 11.05 5.41
N THR A 247 13.51 11.27 5.97
CA THR A 247 14.75 11.41 5.20
C THR A 247 15.41 10.06 4.99
N LEU A 248 15.95 9.80 3.80
CA LEU A 248 16.80 8.62 3.60
C LEU A 248 18.28 8.96 3.80
N GLY A 249 18.65 10.24 3.92
CA GLY A 249 20.03 10.69 4.01
C GLY A 249 20.80 10.38 2.72
N GLY A 250 22.12 10.19 2.83
CA GLY A 250 22.97 9.89 1.68
C GLY A 250 22.65 8.58 0.93
N TRP A 251 23.50 8.23 -0.04
CA TRP A 251 23.29 7.07 -0.89
C TRP A 251 23.06 5.76 -0.11
N GLY A 252 22.08 4.98 -0.57
CA GLY A 252 21.77 3.65 -0.04
C GLY A 252 20.86 3.64 1.19
N GLY A 253 20.70 4.78 1.88
CA GLY A 253 19.71 4.91 2.95
C GLY A 253 18.31 4.56 2.46
N CYS A 254 17.54 3.85 3.27
CA CYS A 254 16.36 3.13 2.77
C CYS A 254 15.18 3.04 3.74
N ILE A 255 14.02 2.77 3.16
CA ILE A 255 12.78 2.44 3.87
C ILE A 255 12.05 1.30 3.15
N VAL A 256 11.39 0.44 3.91
CA VAL A 256 10.55 -0.67 3.43
C VAL A 256 9.18 -0.54 4.06
N PHE A 257 8.14 -0.53 3.24
CA PHE A 257 6.75 -0.42 3.67
C PHE A 257 5.84 -1.31 2.82
N GLY A 258 4.58 -1.46 3.23
CA GLY A 258 3.58 -2.21 2.49
C GLY A 258 2.19 -1.59 2.53
N PHE A 259 1.31 -2.12 1.69
CA PHE A 259 -0.10 -1.78 1.61
C PHE A 259 -0.95 -2.82 2.35
N ASP A 260 -2.22 -2.51 2.63
CA ASP A 260 -3.15 -3.45 3.29
C ASP A 260 -3.81 -4.44 2.31
N HIS A 261 -3.38 -4.39 1.05
CA HIS A 261 -3.85 -5.19 -0.08
C HIS A 261 -2.76 -5.26 -1.17
N THR A 262 -2.95 -6.11 -2.16
CA THR A 262 -2.09 -6.15 -3.35
C THR A 262 -2.51 -5.03 -4.30
N ILE A 263 -1.61 -4.08 -4.58
CA ILE A 263 -1.79 -3.13 -5.68
C ILE A 263 -1.69 -3.92 -6.98
N VAL A 264 -2.77 -3.96 -7.75
CA VAL A 264 -2.84 -4.76 -8.98
C VAL A 264 -2.04 -4.06 -10.07
N ASN A 265 -1.16 -4.81 -10.73
CA ASN A 265 -0.46 -4.35 -11.92
C ASN A 265 -1.44 -4.28 -13.09
N VAL A 266 -2.00 -3.12 -13.45
CA VAL A 266 -3.01 -3.00 -14.51
C VAL A 266 -2.32 -2.71 -15.85
N ALA A 267 -2.58 -3.54 -16.85
CA ALA A 267 -1.90 -3.45 -18.14
C ALA A 267 -2.08 -2.07 -18.81
N GLY A 268 -0.95 -1.44 -19.16
CA GLY A 268 -0.92 -0.16 -19.85
C GLY A 268 -1.12 1.06 -18.95
N LYS A 269 -1.17 0.88 -17.62
CA LYS A 269 -1.41 1.95 -16.65
C LYS A 269 -0.26 2.03 -15.64
N ARG A 270 -0.12 3.18 -15.00
CA ARG A 270 0.69 3.33 -13.79
C ARG A 270 -0.17 3.02 -12.59
N ASP A 271 0.36 2.26 -11.65
CA ASP A 271 -0.43 1.60 -10.60
C ASP A 271 -0.32 2.30 -9.25
N PHE A 272 0.83 2.88 -8.95
CA PHE A 272 1.08 3.49 -7.65
C PHE A 272 1.94 4.74 -7.74
N ARG A 273 1.98 5.51 -6.65
CA ARG A 273 2.86 6.67 -6.48
C ARG A 273 3.46 6.63 -5.09
N ILE A 274 4.74 7.01 -4.98
CA ILE A 274 5.39 7.29 -3.69
C ILE A 274 5.66 8.77 -3.65
N LEU A 275 5.18 9.41 -2.60
CA LEU A 275 5.24 10.85 -2.44
C LEU A 275 6.64 11.24 -1.94
N GLY A 276 7.16 12.35 -2.45
CA GLY A 276 8.37 13.00 -1.96
C GLY A 276 8.14 14.51 -1.77
N ASN A 277 9.20 15.29 -1.77
CA ASN A 277 9.16 16.75 -1.66
C ASN A 277 9.71 17.46 -2.92
N ALA A 278 9.99 16.73 -4.00
CA ALA A 278 10.59 17.28 -5.21
C ALA A 278 9.85 18.49 -5.79
N PHE A 279 10.62 19.48 -6.22
CA PHE A 279 10.11 20.70 -6.83
C PHE A 279 11.06 21.25 -7.90
N GLY A 280 10.49 21.98 -8.87
CA GLY A 280 11.26 22.67 -9.91
C GLY A 280 11.85 23.98 -9.41
N ALA A 281 13.05 24.33 -9.88
CA ALA A 281 13.71 25.58 -9.56
C ALA A 281 12.94 26.78 -10.14
N ASN A 282 12.60 27.75 -9.30
CA ASN A 282 11.91 28.98 -9.74
C ASN A 282 12.78 29.91 -10.60
N ALA A 283 14.12 29.82 -10.48
CA ALA A 283 15.04 30.76 -11.12
C ALA A 283 16.35 30.08 -11.56
N ASN A 284 16.23 29.00 -12.36
CA ASN A 284 17.41 28.37 -12.95
C ASN A 284 18.11 29.36 -13.91
N PRO A 285 19.39 29.71 -13.68
CA PRO A 285 20.08 30.72 -14.49
C PRO A 285 20.50 30.19 -15.88
N ARG A 286 20.39 28.88 -16.13
CA ARG A 286 20.66 28.28 -17.44
C ARG A 286 19.53 28.61 -18.43
N PRO A 287 19.85 29.00 -19.68
CA PRO A 287 18.85 29.12 -20.75
C PRO A 287 18.27 27.74 -21.13
N ASP A 288 16.95 27.67 -21.31
CA ASP A 288 16.19 26.48 -21.71
C ASP A 288 16.59 25.18 -20.97
N PRO A 289 16.59 25.19 -19.62
CA PRO A 289 17.08 24.06 -18.86
C PRO A 289 16.13 22.86 -18.94
N PRO A 290 16.64 21.61 -18.86
CA PRO A 290 15.81 20.47 -18.51
C PRO A 290 15.09 20.70 -17.19
N PHE A 291 14.01 19.95 -16.92
CA PHE A 291 13.32 20.06 -15.63
C PHE A 291 14.26 19.67 -14.48
N GLY A 292 14.36 20.53 -13.46
CA GLY A 292 15.21 20.33 -12.30
C GLY A 292 14.96 21.38 -11.21
N GLY A 293 15.41 21.08 -10.00
CA GLY A 293 15.29 21.90 -8.81
C GLY A 293 15.82 21.13 -7.60
N SER A 294 14.92 20.63 -6.76
CA SER A 294 15.21 19.57 -5.79
C SER A 294 14.62 18.28 -6.35
N CYS A 295 15.46 17.49 -7.01
CA CYS A 295 15.07 16.19 -7.57
C CYS A 295 16.08 15.16 -7.05
N GLU A 296 15.66 14.33 -6.10
CA GLU A 296 16.52 13.46 -5.29
C GLU A 296 16.08 12.01 -5.48
N PRO A 297 16.32 11.44 -6.68
CA PRO A 297 15.68 10.22 -7.15
C PRO A 297 15.94 9.00 -6.25
N GLY A 298 14.87 8.48 -5.66
CA GLY A 298 14.87 7.22 -4.95
C GLY A 298 14.67 6.03 -5.89
N ILE A 299 15.53 5.02 -5.78
CA ILE A 299 15.35 3.73 -6.46
C ILE A 299 14.21 2.96 -5.79
N ILE A 300 13.38 2.30 -6.59
CA ILE A 300 12.23 1.53 -6.12
C ILE A 300 12.47 0.05 -6.37
N MET A 301 12.34 -0.75 -5.31
CA MET A 301 12.19 -2.20 -5.41
C MET A 301 10.78 -2.58 -4.96
N VAL A 302 10.15 -3.54 -5.61
CA VAL A 302 8.82 -4.02 -5.31
C VAL A 302 8.81 -5.53 -5.10
N ALA A 303 7.89 -6.01 -4.27
CA ALA A 303 7.67 -7.42 -4.02
C ALA A 303 6.16 -7.67 -3.81
N TYR A 304 5.73 -8.91 -4.04
CA TYR A 304 4.40 -9.39 -3.69
C TYR A 304 4.54 -10.58 -2.75
N ASP A 305 3.61 -10.72 -1.80
CA ASP A 305 3.65 -11.70 -0.71
C ASP A 305 3.34 -13.12 -1.24
N LYS A 306 4.37 -13.79 -1.80
CA LYS A 306 4.19 -15.10 -2.47
C LYS A 306 3.70 -16.16 -1.50
N ASN A 307 4.22 -16.14 -0.27
CA ASN A 307 3.98 -17.16 0.74
C ASN A 307 2.84 -16.80 1.73
N LYS A 308 2.26 -15.60 1.59
CA LYS A 308 1.13 -15.10 2.38
C LYS A 308 1.45 -14.93 3.87
N ASN A 309 2.71 -14.59 4.20
CA ASN A 309 3.16 -14.41 5.59
C ASN A 309 3.00 -12.96 6.09
N GLY A 310 2.63 -12.01 5.22
CA GLY A 310 2.47 -10.59 5.52
C GLY A 310 3.78 -9.85 5.78
N LYS A 311 4.91 -10.31 5.22
CA LYS A 311 6.24 -9.73 5.41
C LYS A 311 6.98 -9.62 4.06
N PRO A 312 7.81 -8.58 3.90
CA PRO A 312 8.73 -8.51 2.78
C PRO A 312 9.88 -9.50 2.96
N ASP A 313 9.89 -10.58 2.18
CA ASP A 313 10.96 -11.57 2.20
C ASP A 313 12.15 -11.17 1.30
N GLU A 314 13.37 -11.57 1.66
CA GLU A 314 14.59 -11.08 1.00
C GLU A 314 14.75 -11.56 -0.45
N ASP A 315 14.13 -12.68 -0.82
CA ASP A 315 14.23 -13.32 -2.13
C ASP A 315 13.14 -12.88 -3.13
N GLU A 316 12.34 -11.87 -2.78
CA GLU A 316 11.16 -11.46 -3.56
C GLU A 316 11.30 -10.11 -4.30
N TRP A 317 12.44 -9.44 -4.20
CA TRP A 317 12.61 -8.07 -4.70
C TRP A 317 12.89 -7.98 -6.21
N TYR A 318 12.07 -7.18 -6.89
CA TYR A 318 12.23 -6.76 -8.28
C TYR A 318 12.44 -5.25 -8.34
N GLU A 319 13.33 -4.77 -9.19
CA GLU A 319 13.57 -3.32 -9.34
C GLU A 319 12.56 -2.73 -10.32
N ILE A 320 12.02 -1.55 -10.04
CA ILE A 320 11.38 -0.73 -11.07
C ILE A 320 12.47 -0.09 -11.92
N ARG A 321 12.53 -0.48 -13.19
CA ARG A 321 13.52 0.03 -14.15
C ARG A 321 13.27 1.50 -14.46
N GLY A 322 13.96 2.38 -13.76
CA GLY A 322 13.98 3.83 -14.06
C GLY A 322 14.83 4.19 -15.28
N SER A 323 14.67 5.41 -15.77
CA SER A 323 15.25 5.86 -17.04
C SER A 323 16.79 5.92 -17.08
N GLY A 324 17.43 6.02 -15.91
CA GLY A 324 18.88 6.05 -15.72
C GLY A 324 19.48 4.74 -15.17
N ASN A 325 18.68 3.67 -15.08
CA ASN A 325 19.05 2.49 -14.32
C ASN A 325 20.20 1.65 -14.91
N MET A 326 20.46 1.79 -16.22
CA MET A 326 21.60 1.19 -16.91
C MET A 326 22.64 2.23 -17.32
N THR A 327 22.19 3.41 -17.78
CA THR A 327 23.02 4.53 -18.17
C THR A 327 22.19 5.81 -18.15
N ALA A 328 22.82 6.94 -17.85
CA ALA A 328 22.18 8.25 -17.91
C ALA A 328 22.28 8.92 -19.30
N GLU A 329 22.88 8.29 -20.32
CA GLU A 329 23.10 8.90 -21.64
C GLU A 329 21.82 9.41 -22.34
N GLY A 330 20.66 8.81 -22.03
CA GLY A 330 19.36 9.25 -22.54
C GLY A 330 18.72 10.40 -21.75
N GLU A 331 19.33 10.83 -20.65
CA GLU A 331 18.80 11.90 -19.81
C GLU A 331 19.12 13.28 -20.40
N PRO A 332 18.16 14.23 -20.35
CA PRO A 332 18.30 15.52 -21.03
C PRO A 332 19.41 16.40 -20.44
N TRP A 333 19.82 16.14 -19.20
CA TRP A 333 20.89 16.85 -18.50
C TRP A 333 22.26 16.16 -18.61
N TYR A 334 22.34 14.96 -19.20
CA TYR A 334 23.55 14.13 -19.21
C TYR A 334 24.77 14.87 -19.74
N GLN A 335 24.65 15.50 -20.91
CA GLN A 335 25.78 16.20 -21.51
C GLN A 335 26.22 17.41 -20.68
N ILE A 336 25.27 18.09 -20.03
CA ILE A 336 25.55 19.22 -19.13
C ILE A 336 26.37 18.73 -17.93
N ALA A 337 25.95 17.63 -17.30
CA ALA A 337 26.65 17.02 -16.18
C ALA A 337 28.06 16.58 -16.58
N LYS A 338 28.19 15.92 -17.74
CA LYS A 338 29.48 15.48 -18.29
C LYS A 338 30.43 16.65 -18.56
N ASP A 339 29.95 17.72 -19.18
CA ASP A 339 30.75 18.92 -19.47
C ASP A 339 31.20 19.65 -18.20
N LYS A 340 30.40 19.53 -17.13
CA LYS A 340 30.70 20.04 -15.77
C LYS A 340 31.52 19.05 -14.93
N GLY A 341 32.03 17.97 -15.53
CA GLY A 341 32.89 16.99 -14.84
C GLY A 341 32.18 16.20 -13.74
N GLN A 342 30.86 16.08 -13.79
CA GLN A 342 30.11 15.24 -12.86
C GLN A 342 30.35 13.74 -13.14
N ASP A 343 30.20 12.91 -12.12
CA ASP A 343 30.26 11.46 -12.29
C ASP A 343 28.92 10.97 -12.88
N VAL A 344 28.93 10.73 -14.18
CA VAL A 344 27.74 10.33 -14.96
C VAL A 344 27.62 8.80 -15.15
N ALA A 345 28.35 8.01 -14.37
CA ALA A 345 28.29 6.56 -14.44
C ALA A 345 27.14 6.00 -13.58
N THR A 346 26.48 4.95 -14.08
CA THR A 346 25.55 4.13 -13.31
C THR A 346 26.23 2.81 -12.92
N TYR A 347 26.25 2.50 -11.63
CA TYR A 347 26.82 1.29 -11.06
C TYR A 347 25.70 0.40 -10.53
N ARG A 348 25.51 -0.76 -11.16
CA ARG A 348 24.43 -1.72 -10.82
C ARG A 348 24.72 -2.53 -9.56
N ASP A 349 26.00 -2.82 -9.32
CA ASP A 349 26.52 -3.56 -8.16
C ASP A 349 27.44 -2.62 -7.38
N TYR A 350 26.85 -1.70 -6.64
CA TYR A 350 27.56 -0.72 -5.83
C TYR A 350 27.38 -1.04 -4.35
N GLU A 351 28.45 -0.88 -3.60
CA GLU A 351 28.47 -1.02 -2.14
C GLU A 351 29.25 0.15 -1.57
N MET A 352 28.71 0.78 -0.53
CA MET A 352 29.38 1.85 0.21
C MET A 352 29.25 1.64 1.71
N THR A 353 30.37 1.78 2.40
CA THR A 353 30.47 1.73 3.85
C THR A 353 30.72 3.12 4.41
N TYR A 354 29.87 3.55 5.33
CA TYR A 354 30.04 4.76 6.14
C TYR A 354 30.58 4.40 7.52
N PHE A 355 31.46 5.23 8.05
CA PHE A 355 32.05 5.06 9.38
C PHE A 355 31.52 6.13 10.33
N ARG A 356 31.21 5.73 11.57
CA ARG A 356 30.78 6.63 12.65
C ARG A 356 31.79 7.78 12.81
N PRO A 357 31.33 9.02 13.01
CA PRO A 357 32.24 10.15 13.19
C PRO A 357 33.03 9.99 14.48
N THR A 358 34.30 10.38 14.46
CA THR A 358 35.19 10.30 15.62
C THR A 358 35.05 11.51 16.56
N SER A 359 34.42 12.59 16.08
CA SER A 359 34.19 13.82 16.84
C SER A 359 32.97 14.56 16.29
N GLU A 360 32.21 15.18 17.20
CA GLU A 360 31.12 16.12 16.89
C GLU A 360 31.54 17.58 17.08
N THR A 361 32.81 17.84 17.42
CA THR A 361 33.32 19.19 17.70
C THR A 361 33.62 19.94 16.40
N PRO A 362 33.06 21.15 16.19
CA PRO A 362 33.41 21.99 15.05
C PRO A 362 34.92 22.25 14.94
N GLN A 363 35.47 22.10 13.75
CA GLN A 363 36.87 22.38 13.43
C GLN A 363 37.08 23.84 13.02
N GLU A 364 36.06 24.46 12.45
CA GLU A 364 36.02 25.86 12.03
C GLU A 364 34.62 26.46 12.26
N ALA A 365 34.54 27.78 12.27
CA ALA A 365 33.25 28.48 12.34
C ALA A 365 32.62 28.55 10.95
N GLY A 366 31.47 27.93 10.78
CA GLY A 366 30.65 28.12 9.59
C GLY A 366 29.83 29.41 9.65
N GLU A 367 29.40 29.90 8.49
CA GLU A 367 28.60 31.10 8.29
C GLU A 367 27.28 30.75 7.57
N ILE A 368 26.17 31.09 8.20
CA ILE A 368 24.81 30.90 7.66
C ILE A 368 24.65 31.76 6.41
N ASN A 369 24.05 31.22 5.36
CA ASN A 369 23.82 31.87 4.06
C ASN A 369 25.12 32.29 3.33
N ASN A 370 26.25 31.65 3.64
CA ASN A 370 27.50 31.82 2.89
C ASN A 370 27.90 30.50 2.20
N PRO A 371 27.67 30.37 0.88
CA PRO A 371 28.04 29.17 0.13
C PRO A 371 29.54 28.82 0.14
N GLY A 372 30.41 29.77 0.49
CA GLY A 372 31.85 29.53 0.60
C GLY A 372 32.34 29.15 2.00
N SER A 373 31.48 29.22 3.02
CA SER A 373 31.88 29.06 4.42
C SER A 373 30.82 28.36 5.29
N PHE A 374 30.04 27.43 4.73
CA PHE A 374 28.94 26.76 5.46
C PHE A 374 29.36 25.53 6.27
N THR A 375 30.61 25.07 6.14
CA THR A 375 31.11 23.84 6.76
C THR A 375 31.63 24.09 8.18
N THR A 376 31.35 23.15 9.09
CA THR A 376 31.87 23.15 10.47
C THR A 376 32.87 22.01 10.72
N ILE A 377 32.70 20.87 10.03
CA ILE A 377 33.62 19.73 10.05
C ILE A 377 33.78 19.24 8.61
N LYS A 378 34.99 19.35 8.03
CA LYS A 378 35.24 18.96 6.62
C LYS A 378 35.32 17.44 6.44
N GLU A 379 35.95 16.76 7.40
CA GLU A 379 36.17 15.32 7.37
C GLU A 379 35.31 14.64 8.43
N TYR A 380 33.99 14.64 8.24
CA TYR A 380 33.04 14.24 9.29
C TYR A 380 32.70 12.75 9.25
N ILE A 381 32.01 12.27 8.21
CA ILE A 381 31.67 10.85 8.04
C ILE A 381 32.59 10.26 6.98
N ARG A 382 33.56 9.45 7.39
CA ARG A 382 34.40 8.74 6.42
C ARG A 382 33.55 7.73 5.64
N TRP A 383 33.83 7.53 4.37
CA TRP A 383 33.22 6.48 3.56
C TRP A 383 34.24 5.82 2.62
N LYS A 384 33.94 4.59 2.19
CA LYS A 384 34.64 3.88 1.13
C LYS A 384 33.66 3.06 0.30
N ASP A 385 33.95 2.85 -0.98
CA ASP A 385 33.10 2.06 -1.89
C ASP A 385 33.80 0.80 -2.43
N ASN A 386 33.04 -0.03 -3.14
CA ASN A 386 33.55 -1.20 -3.85
C ASN A 386 34.19 -0.88 -5.22
N GLN A 387 34.23 0.40 -5.61
CA GLN A 387 34.96 0.89 -6.79
C GLN A 387 36.39 1.35 -6.46
N GLY A 388 36.79 1.24 -5.18
CA GLY A 388 38.11 1.63 -4.69
C GLY A 388 38.24 3.13 -4.38
N LYS A 389 37.13 3.88 -4.34
CA LYS A 389 37.11 5.27 -3.90
C LYS A 389 36.84 5.34 -2.39
N GLU A 390 37.33 6.41 -1.78
CA GLU A 390 37.05 6.76 -0.40
C GLU A 390 37.05 8.27 -0.22
N GLY A 391 36.45 8.75 0.86
CA GLY A 391 36.36 10.17 1.15
C GLY A 391 35.63 10.45 2.45
N TYR A 392 35.12 11.67 2.57
CA TYR A 392 34.36 12.13 3.72
C TYR A 392 33.09 12.87 3.29
N LYS A 393 32.02 12.71 4.09
CA LYS A 393 30.91 13.66 4.14
C LYS A 393 31.27 14.79 5.10
N ILE A 394 30.71 15.97 4.87
CA ILE A 394 30.94 17.15 5.70
C ILE A 394 29.84 17.29 6.77
N LYS A 395 30.08 18.13 7.79
CA LYS A 395 29.04 18.68 8.67
C LYS A 395 28.88 20.16 8.38
N ASN A 396 27.65 20.63 8.24
CA ASN A 396 27.36 22.04 7.97
C ASN A 396 26.98 22.81 9.25
N VAL A 397 26.82 24.13 9.11
CA VAL A 397 26.44 25.05 10.19
C VAL A 397 24.93 25.07 10.49
N TYR A 398 24.11 24.46 9.63
CA TYR A 398 22.65 24.48 9.75
C TYR A 398 22.11 23.37 10.66
N HIS A 399 22.87 22.30 10.85
CA HIS A 399 22.43 21.09 11.55
C HIS A 399 23.48 20.59 12.55
N ASP A 400 23.17 20.70 13.84
CA ASP A 400 24.09 20.38 14.94
C ASP A 400 24.02 18.91 15.40
N GLN A 401 22.93 18.19 15.12
CA GLN A 401 22.80 16.78 15.53
C GLN A 401 23.84 15.91 14.80
N SER A 402 24.07 14.69 15.31
CA SER A 402 24.90 13.73 14.58
C SER A 402 24.24 13.36 13.26
N TYR A 403 24.99 13.28 12.16
CA TYR A 403 24.44 12.83 10.87
C TYR A 403 24.42 11.31 10.78
N TYR A 404 25.14 10.61 11.66
CA TYR A 404 25.11 9.15 11.73
C TYR A 404 23.85 8.69 12.50
N PRO A 405 23.11 7.65 12.04
CA PRO A 405 21.91 7.17 12.73
C PRO A 405 22.16 6.86 14.22
N GLY A 406 21.45 7.54 15.11
CA GLY A 406 21.73 7.53 16.56
C GLY A 406 21.45 6.21 17.26
N TRP A 407 20.56 5.38 16.72
CA TRP A 407 20.20 4.07 17.29
C TRP A 407 21.12 2.93 16.83
N ILE A 408 21.97 3.16 15.83
CA ILE A 408 22.94 2.17 15.38
C ILE A 408 24.12 2.19 16.34
N LYS A 409 24.55 1.01 16.80
CA LYS A 409 25.67 0.85 17.74
C LYS A 409 27.00 0.53 17.05
N ASP A 410 26.94 -0.05 15.85
CA ASP A 410 28.12 -0.41 15.09
C ASP A 410 28.87 0.84 14.60
N ASP A 411 30.19 0.75 14.54
CA ASP A 411 31.07 1.86 14.09
C ASP A 411 31.04 2.06 12.57
N GLN A 412 30.35 1.20 11.84
CA GLN A 412 30.15 1.34 10.41
C GLN A 412 28.81 0.75 9.95
N ILE A 413 28.25 1.29 8.88
CA ILE A 413 27.06 0.78 8.18
C ILE A 413 27.41 0.63 6.70
N THR A 414 27.02 -0.48 6.10
CA THR A 414 27.23 -0.77 4.68
C THR A 414 25.89 -0.90 3.95
N TYR A 415 25.76 -0.19 2.83
CA TYR A 415 24.62 -0.28 1.93
C TYR A 415 25.03 -0.91 0.59
N LYS A 416 24.08 -1.58 -0.05
CA LYS A 416 24.25 -2.20 -1.37
C LYS A 416 23.08 -1.84 -2.27
N GLY A 417 23.34 -1.65 -3.55
CA GLY A 417 22.32 -1.37 -4.53
C GLY A 417 22.88 -0.71 -5.78
N ILE A 418 22.01 0.04 -6.46
CA ILE A 418 22.37 0.79 -7.65
C ILE A 418 22.76 2.20 -7.23
N ARG A 419 23.89 2.69 -7.75
CA ARG A 419 24.21 4.12 -7.77
C ARG A 419 23.97 4.64 -9.17
N ILE A 420 23.04 5.57 -9.33
CA ILE A 420 22.82 6.27 -10.60
C ILE A 420 23.67 7.54 -10.67
N ALA A 421 23.81 8.06 -11.89
CA ALA A 421 24.61 9.24 -12.19
C ALA A 421 24.26 10.46 -11.33
N ASP A 422 25.26 11.31 -11.06
CA ASP A 422 25.06 12.57 -10.37
C ASP A 422 24.19 13.52 -11.23
N ASN A 423 23.03 13.89 -10.73
CA ASN A 423 22.10 14.81 -11.38
C ASN A 423 22.16 16.24 -10.81
N GLY A 424 22.92 16.46 -9.73
CA GLY A 424 23.15 17.77 -9.12
C GLY A 424 24.26 18.55 -9.82
N ILE A 425 23.93 19.72 -10.37
CA ILE A 425 24.86 20.58 -11.11
C ILE A 425 24.90 21.97 -10.50
N SER A 426 26.09 22.49 -10.24
CA SER A 426 26.26 23.91 -9.91
C SER A 426 26.13 24.75 -11.19
N GLU A 427 25.07 25.53 -11.27
CA GLU A 427 24.80 26.42 -12.40
C GLU A 427 25.59 27.73 -12.32
N LYS A 428 26.25 27.99 -11.18
CA LYS A 428 27.24 29.07 -11.02
C LYS A 428 28.61 28.49 -10.68
N GLU A 429 29.67 29.15 -11.13
CA GLU A 429 31.06 28.70 -10.88
C GLU A 429 31.45 28.78 -9.40
N ASP A 430 30.80 29.66 -8.63
CA ASP A 430 31.06 29.87 -7.21
C ASP A 430 30.34 28.86 -6.28
N GLY A 431 29.59 27.89 -6.83
CA GLY A 431 28.85 26.92 -6.01
C GLY A 431 27.61 27.49 -5.30
N SER A 432 27.21 28.72 -5.59
CA SER A 432 26.09 29.36 -4.87
C SER A 432 24.71 28.91 -5.35
N TYR A 433 24.61 28.22 -6.49
CA TYR A 433 23.32 27.80 -7.05
C TYR A 433 23.42 26.42 -7.68
N TYR A 434 22.81 25.44 -7.03
CA TYR A 434 22.69 24.07 -7.53
C TYR A 434 21.30 23.82 -8.09
N VAL A 435 21.24 23.01 -9.13
CA VAL A 435 20.02 22.42 -9.69
C VAL A 435 20.21 20.93 -9.76
N LEU A 436 19.33 20.18 -9.10
CA LEU A 436 19.25 18.74 -9.22
C LEU A 436 18.22 18.43 -10.31
N TYR A 437 18.68 17.89 -11.43
CA TYR A 437 17.83 17.64 -12.59
C TYR A 437 17.07 16.33 -12.46
N ALA A 438 15.80 16.29 -12.90
CA ALA A 438 15.01 15.08 -12.82
C ALA A 438 15.48 14.05 -13.87
N TYR A 439 15.44 12.78 -13.47
CA TYR A 439 15.40 11.66 -14.39
C TYR A 439 14.03 11.60 -15.07
N ARG A 440 13.90 10.96 -16.24
CA ARG A 440 12.64 10.94 -17.01
C ARG A 440 11.48 10.21 -16.35
N TYR A 441 11.72 9.08 -15.66
CA TYR A 441 10.67 8.27 -15.01
C TYR A 441 11.26 7.20 -14.06
N GLY A 442 10.39 6.61 -13.22
CA GLY A 442 10.69 5.39 -12.46
C GLY A 442 11.40 5.59 -11.11
N TYR A 443 11.32 6.81 -10.55
CA TYR A 443 12.01 7.16 -9.30
C TYR A 443 11.09 7.93 -8.35
N VAL A 444 11.26 7.73 -7.05
CA VAL A 444 10.65 8.53 -5.99
C VAL A 444 11.34 9.89 -5.90
N ASP A 445 10.63 10.91 -5.43
CA ASP A 445 11.22 12.23 -5.12
C ASP A 445 11.98 12.86 -6.29
N ASN A 446 11.49 12.59 -7.50
CA ASN A 446 12.13 12.98 -8.74
C ASN A 446 11.30 14.03 -9.50
N PHE A 447 9.98 13.94 -9.41
CA PHE A 447 9.03 14.95 -9.91
C PHE A 447 8.05 15.33 -8.79
N PRO A 448 7.44 16.53 -8.85
CA PRO A 448 6.36 16.90 -7.94
C PRO A 448 5.24 15.85 -7.93
N ASN A 449 4.66 15.60 -6.76
CA ASN A 449 3.71 14.50 -6.55
C ASN A 449 2.47 14.54 -7.46
N LEU A 450 2.05 15.72 -7.94
CA LEU A 450 0.90 15.86 -8.85
C LEU A 450 1.29 15.70 -10.34
N ASP A 451 2.58 15.59 -10.65
CA ASP A 451 3.04 15.33 -12.01
C ASP A 451 2.83 13.86 -12.37
N ALA A 452 2.29 13.58 -13.55
CA ALA A 452 2.06 12.21 -14.01
C ALA A 452 3.34 11.35 -14.00
N ARG A 453 4.53 11.95 -14.19
CA ARG A 453 5.83 11.26 -14.19
C ARG A 453 6.29 10.78 -12.81
N SER A 454 5.63 11.21 -11.73
CA SER A 454 5.83 10.67 -10.38
C SER A 454 5.15 9.30 -10.17
N ALA A 455 4.18 8.95 -11.01
CA ALA A 455 3.50 7.66 -10.94
C ALA A 455 4.36 6.54 -11.55
N ILE A 456 4.17 5.33 -11.03
CA ILE A 456 4.99 4.15 -11.31
C ILE A 456 4.11 3.03 -11.86
N ASP A 457 4.56 2.42 -12.95
CA ASP A 457 3.97 1.21 -13.53
C ASP A 457 4.75 -0.02 -13.05
N ILE A 458 4.03 -1.02 -12.53
CA ILE A 458 4.61 -2.28 -12.06
C ILE A 458 5.18 -3.12 -13.22
N ASP A 459 4.68 -2.96 -14.45
CA ASP A 459 5.26 -3.58 -15.65
C ASP A 459 6.67 -3.04 -15.98
N TRP A 460 7.16 -2.00 -15.31
CA TRP A 460 8.57 -1.59 -15.39
C TRP A 460 9.49 -2.47 -14.52
N ALA A 461 8.95 -3.45 -13.80
CA ALA A 461 9.73 -4.33 -12.94
C ALA A 461 10.72 -5.20 -13.73
N VAL A 462 11.93 -5.34 -13.19
CA VAL A 462 12.99 -6.22 -13.69
C VAL A 462 13.58 -7.10 -12.59
N ASP A 463 14.04 -8.30 -12.97
CA ASP A 463 14.79 -9.18 -12.09
C ASP A 463 16.21 -8.64 -11.81
N LYS A 464 16.95 -9.33 -10.94
CA LYS A 464 18.35 -9.00 -10.61
C LYS A 464 19.31 -8.97 -11.81
N ASN A 465 18.95 -9.61 -12.92
CA ASN A 465 19.74 -9.65 -14.16
C ASN A 465 19.30 -8.55 -15.14
N GLY A 466 18.27 -7.76 -14.80
CA GLY A 466 17.69 -6.74 -15.66
C GLY A 466 16.67 -7.27 -16.68
N ASN A 467 16.22 -8.51 -16.56
CA ASN A 467 15.16 -9.06 -17.42
C ASN A 467 13.80 -8.55 -16.95
N LYS A 468 12.93 -8.17 -17.89
CA LYS A 468 11.55 -7.77 -17.60
C LYS A 468 10.80 -8.92 -16.91
N VAL A 469 10.06 -8.58 -15.86
CA VAL A 469 9.17 -9.52 -15.17
C VAL A 469 7.73 -9.02 -15.22
N HIS A 470 6.78 -9.95 -15.26
CA HIS A 470 5.36 -9.63 -15.21
C HIS A 470 4.81 -10.06 -13.87
N LEU A 471 4.60 -9.10 -12.97
CA LEU A 471 4.07 -9.34 -11.64
C LEU A 471 2.53 -9.27 -11.66
N PRO A 472 1.82 -10.06 -10.84
CA PRO A 472 0.35 -9.93 -10.70
C PRO A 472 -0.04 -8.60 -10.04
N GLY A 473 0.87 -8.03 -9.25
CA GLY A 473 0.71 -6.86 -8.41
C GLY A 473 1.86 -6.79 -7.41
N ILE A 474 1.76 -5.89 -6.43
CA ILE A 474 2.77 -5.71 -5.37
C ILE A 474 2.09 -5.50 -4.01
N ASP A 475 2.74 -5.97 -2.93
CA ASP A 475 2.29 -5.78 -1.54
C ASP A 475 3.30 -4.93 -0.76
N PHE A 476 4.58 -4.99 -1.14
CA PHE A 476 5.68 -4.33 -0.47
C PHE A 476 6.51 -3.48 -1.42
N VAL A 477 7.03 -2.39 -0.90
CA VAL A 477 7.92 -1.48 -1.61
C VAL A 477 9.10 -1.11 -0.73
N LYS A 478 10.30 -1.18 -1.30
CA LYS A 478 11.52 -0.62 -0.73
C LYS A 478 11.96 0.57 -1.57
N VAL A 479 12.25 1.68 -0.90
CA VAL A 479 12.86 2.86 -1.51
C VAL A 479 14.24 3.05 -0.93
N TYR A 480 15.23 3.38 -1.76
CA TYR A 480 16.54 3.82 -1.27
C TYR A 480 17.10 4.95 -2.11
N ASN A 481 17.87 5.84 -1.50
CA ASN A 481 18.49 6.95 -2.22
C ASN A 481 19.48 6.43 -3.27
N GLY A 482 19.26 6.81 -4.54
CA GLY A 482 20.01 6.32 -5.69
C GLY A 482 21.27 7.13 -6.03
N VAL A 483 21.43 8.34 -5.49
CA VAL A 483 22.49 9.27 -5.88
C VAL A 483 23.45 9.51 -4.72
N ASP A 484 24.75 9.45 -4.99
CA ASP A 484 25.79 9.81 -4.02
C ASP A 484 26.39 11.17 -4.38
N LYS A 485 25.76 12.26 -3.94
CA LYS A 485 26.18 13.62 -4.29
C LYS A 485 26.13 14.59 -3.12
N GLU A 486 27.19 15.39 -2.97
CA GLU A 486 27.20 16.61 -2.17
C GLU A 486 26.94 17.83 -3.08
N ASN A 487 25.90 18.61 -2.77
CA ASN A 487 25.46 19.79 -3.54
C ASN A 487 25.87 21.09 -2.84
N GLY A 488 27.12 21.12 -2.36
CA GLY A 488 27.69 22.27 -1.65
C GLY A 488 26.88 22.62 -0.41
N TRP A 489 26.50 23.89 -0.28
CA TRP A 489 25.76 24.40 0.88
C TRP A 489 24.33 23.87 1.04
N LEU A 490 23.78 23.21 0.01
CA LEU A 490 22.51 22.48 0.13
C LEU A 490 22.68 21.15 0.89
N GLY A 491 23.90 20.63 0.98
CA GLY A 491 24.21 19.33 1.59
C GLY A 491 24.08 18.17 0.60
N GLU A 492 23.93 16.97 1.14
CA GLU A 492 23.81 15.74 0.37
C GLU A 492 22.49 15.70 -0.42
N ALA A 493 22.50 15.07 -1.59
CA ALA A 493 21.27 14.62 -2.22
C ALA A 493 20.64 13.54 -1.33
N SER A 494 19.42 13.78 -0.87
CA SER A 494 18.68 12.92 0.05
C SER A 494 17.26 12.70 -0.48
N THR A 495 16.95 11.46 -0.88
CA THR A 495 15.56 11.11 -1.18
C THR A 495 14.72 11.28 0.08
N GLU A 496 13.63 12.03 -0.04
CA GLU A 496 12.63 12.17 1.01
C GLU A 496 11.36 11.38 0.63
N VAL A 497 10.77 10.68 1.61
CA VAL A 497 9.53 9.92 1.43
C VAL A 497 8.43 10.52 2.28
N ALA A 498 7.30 10.84 1.65
CA ALA A 498 6.17 11.51 2.29
C ALA A 498 4.92 10.62 2.43
N GLY A 499 4.88 9.46 1.78
CA GLY A 499 3.70 8.60 1.74
C GLY A 499 3.66 7.75 0.48
N GLY A 500 2.58 7.00 0.29
CA GLY A 500 2.37 6.16 -0.88
C GLY A 500 0.89 5.96 -1.18
N GLN A 501 0.57 5.77 -2.47
CA GLN A 501 -0.79 5.78 -3.01
C GLN A 501 -0.99 4.65 -4.03
N ASP A 502 -2.04 3.85 -3.86
CA ASP A 502 -2.65 3.04 -4.93
C ASP A 502 -3.52 3.97 -5.79
N LEU A 503 -3.15 4.13 -7.05
CA LEU A 503 -3.82 5.06 -7.97
C LEU A 503 -5.19 4.53 -8.42
N HIS A 504 -5.35 3.21 -8.51
CA HIS A 504 -6.60 2.56 -8.93
C HIS A 504 -7.71 2.78 -7.90
N MET A 505 -7.38 2.69 -6.62
CA MET A 505 -8.32 2.96 -5.51
C MET A 505 -8.68 4.44 -5.40
N LEU A 506 -7.76 5.34 -5.76
CA LEU A 506 -8.03 6.79 -5.85
C LEU A 506 -8.80 7.19 -7.12
N GLY A 507 -8.94 6.26 -8.07
CA GLY A 507 -9.56 6.54 -9.38
C GLY A 507 -8.71 7.42 -10.28
N GLU A 508 -7.41 7.51 -10.02
CA GLU A 508 -6.44 8.17 -10.91
C GLU A 508 -6.13 7.25 -12.08
N ASP A 509 -6.27 7.77 -13.29
CA ASP A 509 -5.98 7.03 -14.53
C ASP A 509 -4.78 7.69 -15.24
N VAL A 510 -3.64 7.01 -15.18
CA VAL A 510 -2.39 7.49 -15.78
C VAL A 510 -1.84 6.42 -16.70
N ASP A 511 -1.73 6.73 -17.99
CA ASP A 511 -1.17 5.81 -18.98
C ASP A 511 0.31 5.52 -18.72
N THR A 512 0.72 4.29 -19.04
CA THR A 512 2.13 3.92 -19.06
C THR A 512 2.88 4.63 -20.19
N ILE A 513 4.21 4.57 -20.13
CA ILE A 513 5.08 5.02 -21.23
C ILE A 513 5.30 3.84 -22.16
N GLU A 514 4.92 4.00 -23.43
CA GLU A 514 5.14 2.98 -24.44
C GLU A 514 6.64 2.75 -24.70
N GLY A 515 7.04 1.48 -24.86
CA GLY A 515 8.39 1.11 -25.29
C GLY A 515 9.44 0.92 -24.18
N ILE A 516 9.00 0.88 -22.91
CA ILE A 516 9.82 0.46 -21.74
C ILE A 516 9.67 -1.05 -21.51
#